data_AF-A0A0F5HNK1-F1
#
_entry.id   AF-A0A0F5HNK1-F1
#
_cell.length_a   1.000
_cell.length_b   1.000
_cell.length_c   1.000
_cell.angle_alpha   90.00
_cell.angle_beta   90.00
_cell.angle_gamma   90.00
#
_symmetry.space_group_name_H-M   'P 1'
#
loop_
_entity.id
_entity.type
_entity.pdbx_description
1 polymer ?
#
loop_
_entity_poly.entity_id
_entity_poly.type
_entity_poly.pdbx_seq_one_letter_code
_entity_poly.pdbx_strand_id
1 'polypeptide(L)' 'MSLKDINSFHALDDFMFENEVDIRCKESGLSAIFVEPTEEGENLSVVLSDGSQLEMPPGRLDDFLEIVPLIKQAKHA' A
#
# COMPACT_ATOMS: atom_id res chain seq x y z
N MET A 1 2.89 0.55 -12.42
CA MET A 1 3.77 -0.23 -11.52
C MET A 1 2.91 -1.19 -10.71
N SER A 2 3.41 -2.36 -10.30
CA SER A 2 2.71 -3.28 -9.39
C SER A 2 3.36 -3.27 -8.01
N LEU A 3 2.63 -3.64 -6.94
CA LEU A 3 3.22 -3.84 -5.60
C LEU A 3 4.37 -4.86 -5.61
N LYS A 4 4.38 -5.80 -6.57
CA LYS A 4 5.47 -6.77 -6.74
C LYS A 4 6.82 -6.15 -7.08
N ASP A 5 6.80 -4.94 -7.66
CA ASP A 5 8.00 -4.22 -8.08
C ASP A 5 8.51 -3.27 -6.97
N ILE A 6 7.78 -3.17 -5.86
CA ILE A 6 8.07 -2.27 -4.75
C ILE A 6 8.88 -3.03 -3.71
N ASN A 7 10.13 -2.60 -3.51
CA ASN A 7 11.09 -3.23 -2.60
C ASN A 7 11.55 -2.33 -1.45
N SER A 8 10.97 -1.13 -1.33
CA SER A 8 11.32 -0.17 -0.29
C SER A 8 10.15 0.75 0.01
N PHE A 9 10.20 1.40 1.18
CA PHE A 9 9.25 2.45 1.56
C PHE A 9 9.22 3.59 0.54
N HIS A 10 10.38 4.10 0.11
CA HIS A 10 10.44 5.22 -0.84
C HIS A 10 9.79 4.88 -2.18
N ALA A 11 10.03 3.69 -2.72
CA ALA A 11 9.37 3.25 -3.95
C ALA A 11 7.84 3.13 -3.78
N LEU A 12 7.36 2.82 -2.59
CA LEU A 12 5.93 2.78 -2.28
C LEU A 12 5.32 4.17 -2.22
N ASP A 13 5.97 5.09 -1.51
CA ASP A 13 5.53 6.47 -1.32
C ASP A 13 5.47 7.21 -2.67
N ASP A 14 6.54 7.11 -3.47
CA ASP A 14 6.60 7.66 -4.83
C ASP A 14 5.48 7.08 -5.71
N PHE A 15 5.25 5.77 -5.64
CA PHE A 15 4.21 5.10 -6.42
C PHE A 15 2.80 5.60 -6.06
N MET A 16 2.50 5.71 -4.75
CA MET A 16 1.21 6.20 -4.27
C MET A 16 0.96 7.65 -4.71
N PHE A 17 1.99 8.49 -4.60
CA PHE A 17 1.93 9.89 -5.00
C PHE A 17 1.73 10.06 -6.51
N GLU A 18 2.46 9.32 -7.34
CA GLU A 18 2.40 9.44 -8.80
C GLU A 18 1.11 8.89 -9.43
N ASN A 19 0.51 7.86 -8.81
CA ASN A 19 -0.56 7.09 -9.45
C ASN A 19 -1.97 7.40 -8.91
N GLU A 20 -2.09 8.26 -7.89
CA GLU A 20 -3.36 8.58 -7.21
C GLU A 20 -4.17 7.31 -6.88
N VAL A 21 -3.56 6.45 -6.06
CA VAL A 21 -4.12 5.14 -5.68
C VAL A 21 -4.35 5.02 -4.18
N ASP A 22 -5.32 4.19 -3.83
CA ASP A 22 -5.55 3.68 -2.48
C ASP A 22 -4.86 2.32 -2.35
N ILE A 23 -4.34 2.03 -1.16
CA ILE A 23 -3.80 0.71 -0.85
C ILE A 23 -4.76 0.06 0.15
N ARG A 24 -5.18 -1.17 -0.13
CA ARG A 24 -6.13 -1.88 0.74
C ARG A 24 -5.60 -3.23 1.18
N CYS A 25 -5.93 -3.64 2.39
CA CYS A 25 -5.76 -5.01 2.84
C CYS A 25 -6.72 -5.93 2.07
N LYS A 26 -6.20 -6.96 1.42
CA LYS A 26 -6.97 -7.95 0.65
C LYS A 26 -7.96 -8.74 1.51
N GLU A 27 -7.60 -9.00 2.76
CA GLU A 27 -8.41 -9.81 3.68
C GLU A 27 -9.59 -9.01 4.24
N SER A 28 -9.34 -7.79 4.71
CA SER A 28 -10.36 -6.98 5.40
C SER A 28 -11.04 -5.95 4.50
N GLY A 29 -10.45 -5.62 3.34
CA GLY A 29 -10.89 -4.53 2.46
C GLY A 29 -10.63 -3.13 3.01
N LEU A 30 -9.94 -3.01 4.15
CA LEU A 30 -9.64 -1.73 4.80
C LEU A 30 -8.51 -1.01 4.09
N SER A 31 -8.62 0.33 4.00
CA SER A 31 -7.58 1.18 3.43
C SER A 31 -6.41 1.34 4.39
N ALA A 32 -5.20 1.31 3.84
CA ALA A 32 -3.98 1.73 4.52
C ALA A 32 -3.98 3.26 4.61
N ILE A 33 -3.94 3.78 5.83
CA ILE A 33 -3.93 5.24 6.10
C ILE A 33 -2.53 5.75 6.43
N PHE A 34 -1.62 4.86 6.81
CA PHE A 34 -0.24 5.20 7.11
C PHE A 34 0.67 4.04 6.75
N VAL A 35 1.83 4.35 6.16
CA VAL A 35 2.89 3.37 5.91
C VAL A 35 4.22 3.99 6.32
N GLU A 36 5.03 3.26 7.07
CA GLU A 36 6.36 3.70 7.50
C GLU A 36 7.33 2.52 7.60
N PRO A 37 8.64 2.74 7.46
CA PRO A 37 9.62 1.73 7.84
C PRO A 37 9.60 1.49 9.36
N THR A 38 9.83 0.26 9.79
CA THR A 38 10.01 -0.07 11.22
C THR A 38 11.34 0.49 11.74
N GLU A 39 11.54 0.53 13.07
CA GLU A 39 12.78 1.05 13.69
C GLU A 39 14.05 0.33 13.21
N GLU A 40 13.93 -0.96 12.89
CA GLU A 40 15.04 -1.77 12.36
C GLU A 40 15.24 -1.57 10.84
N GLY A 41 14.28 -0.95 10.14
CA GLY A 41 14.35 -0.62 8.71
C GLY A 41 14.19 -1.80 7.76
N GLU A 42 13.97 -3.01 8.29
CA GLU A 42 13.83 -4.24 7.49
C GLU A 42 12.40 -4.46 6.97
N ASN A 43 11.40 -3.98 7.72
CA ASN A 43 9.99 -4.15 7.45
C ASN A 43 9.27 -2.80 7.26
N LEU A 44 8.06 -2.89 6.73
CA LEU A 44 7.08 -1.81 6.69
C LEU A 44 5.99 -2.07 7.71
N SER A 45 5.67 -1.04 8.47
CA SER A 45 4.49 -0.90 9.29
C SER A 45 3.39 -0.24 8.46
N VAL A 46 2.24 -0.90 8.33
CA VAL A 46 1.06 -0.42 7.61
C VAL A 46 -0.10 -0.29 8.60
N VAL A 47 -0.57 0.93 8.82
CA VAL A 47 -1.74 1.19 9.68
C VAL A 47 -2.99 1.26 8.81
N LEU A 48 -3.99 0.45 9.15
CA LEU A 48 -5.28 0.41 8.47
C LEU A 48 -6.26 1.42 9.09
N SER A 49 -7.35 1.70 8.36
CA SER A 49 -8.35 2.70 8.75
C SER A 49 -9.09 2.39 10.06
N ASP A 50 -9.07 1.16 10.54
CA ASP A 50 -9.62 0.75 11.84
C ASP A 50 -8.62 0.89 13.00
N GLY A 51 -7.39 1.34 12.71
CA GLY A 51 -6.29 1.46 13.66
C GLY A 51 -5.49 0.17 13.87
N SER A 52 -5.84 -0.93 13.20
CA SER A 52 -5.02 -2.14 13.19
C SER A 52 -3.72 -1.91 12.40
N GLN A 53 -2.70 -2.69 12.72
CA GLN A 53 -1.36 -2.57 12.16
C GLN A 53 -0.89 -3.89 11.58
N LEU A 54 -0.32 -3.84 10.39
CA LEU A 54 0.31 -4.97 9.72
C LEU A 54 1.81 -4.67 9.57
N GLU A 55 2.66 -5.62 9.93
CA GLU A 55 4.10 -5.52 9.71
C GLU A 55 4.54 -6.56 8.69
N MET A 56 5.22 -6.13 7.63
CA MET A 56 5.70 -7.04 6.59
C MET A 56 6.91 -6.49 5.82
N PRO A 57 7.75 -7.36 5.25
CA PRO A 57 8.80 -6.94 4.33
C PRO A 57 8.22 -6.27 3.07
N PRO A 58 8.87 -5.24 2.50
CA PRO A 58 8.40 -4.57 1.29
C PRO A 58 8.13 -5.52 0.12
N GLY A 59 8.99 -6.54 -0.07
CA GLY A 59 8.84 -7.52 -1.16
C GLY A 59 7.62 -8.44 -1.04
N ARG A 60 6.82 -8.32 0.05
CA ARG A 60 5.61 -9.10 0.28
C ARG A 60 4.33 -8.26 0.32
N LEU A 61 4.40 -6.99 -0.07
CA LEU A 61 3.22 -6.11 -0.09
C LEU A 61 2.06 -6.72 -0.90
N ASP A 62 2.32 -7.33 -2.07
CA ASP A 62 1.28 -7.97 -2.88
C ASP A 62 0.70 -9.25 -2.25
N ASP A 63 1.29 -9.82 -1.20
CA ASP A 63 0.64 -10.97 -0.53
C ASP A 63 -0.59 -10.52 0.27
N PHE A 64 -0.54 -9.31 0.83
CA PHE A 64 -1.54 -8.82 1.80
C PHE A 64 -2.32 -7.60 1.31
N LEU A 65 -1.73 -6.82 0.42
CA LEU A 65 -2.27 -5.54 -0.02
C LEU A 65 -2.60 -5.57 -1.51
N GLU A 66 -3.57 -4.76 -1.90
CA GLU A 66 -3.94 -4.49 -3.28
C GLU A 66 -3.99 -2.99 -3.56
N ILE A 67 -3.77 -2.62 -4.82
CA ILE A 67 -3.85 -1.24 -5.30
C ILE A 67 -5.25 -1.01 -5.88
N VAL A 68 -5.92 0.04 -5.42
CA VAL A 68 -7.23 0.46 -5.91
C VAL A 68 -7.14 1.89 -6.44
N PRO A 69 -7.39 2.16 -7.72
CA PRO A 69 -7.37 3.53 -8.26
C PRO A 69 -8.40 4.44 -7.56
N LEU A 70 -7.97 5.61 -7.09
CA LEU A 70 -8.88 6.58 -6.43
C LEU A 70 -9.76 7.31 -7.44
N ILE A 71 -9.20 7.65 -8.60
CA ILE A 71 -10.01 8.12 -9.72
C ILE A 71 -10.69 6.88 -10.31
N LYS A 72 -12.01 6.76 -10.13
CA LYS A 72 -12.81 5.96 -11.06
C LYS A 72 -12.43 6.45 -12.44
N GLN A 73 -11.75 5.63 -13.25
CA GLN A 73 -11.80 5.84 -14.69
C GLN A 73 -13.29 5.88 -15.02
N ALA A 74 -13.85 7.08 -15.10
CA ALA A 74 -15.11 7.32 -15.71
C ALA A 74 -14.84 6.88 -17.14
N LYS A 75 -15.20 5.65 -17.45
CA LYS A 75 -15.40 5.20 -18.82
C LYS A 75 -16.48 6.12 -19.36
N HIS A 76 -16.03 7.26 -19.90
CA HIS A 76 -16.83 8.15 -20.69
C HIS A 76 -17.05 7.43 -22.02
N ALA A 77 -18.34 7.27 -22.36
CA ALA A 77 -18.94 6.83 -23.62
C ALA A 77 -18.92 5.31 -23.89
#